data_AF-A0A5C8P9T8-F1
#
_entry.id   AF-A0A5C8P9T8-F1
#
_cell.length_a   1.000
_cell.length_b   1.000
_cell.length_c   1.000
_cell.angle_alpha   90.00
_cell.angle_beta   90.00
_cell.angle_gamma   90.00
#
_symmetry.space_group_name_H-M   'P 1'
#
loop_
_entity.id
_entity.type
_entity.pdbx_description
1 polymer ?
#
loop_
_entity_poly.entity_id
_entity_poly.type
_entity_poly.pdbx_seq_one_letter_code
_entity_poly.pdbx_strand_id
1 'polypeptide(L)'
;MDLRREARVECPGLALAADADAAGFLHRQRQRAVRGGVEVADIARDIEQRALRGQHAGSSGSRVPTIASHPCVAQRLQRLRGLRHALGCAFHLGGSQMTESDMYRKGSEIRRQLMGDSQVQKMAASVYDDPMMKKFGDYAREAVFGMLWSRPGLDLKTRALICVISDAATRAWPELAIHLRMARRQGWTEEELGEGLLHLAGYIGLPSVREAMLTAKEVFAEMRKEGEGA
;
A
#
# COMPACT_ATOMS: atom_id res chain seq x y z
N MET A 1 -48.81 -7.33 22.24
CA MET A 1 -47.85 -8.01 23.14
C MET A 1 -46.51 -8.00 22.45
N ASP A 2 -45.56 -7.38 23.14
CA ASP A 2 -44.16 -7.18 22.77
C ASP A 2 -43.37 -8.50 22.85
N LEU A 3 -42.22 -8.56 22.17
CA LEU A 3 -40.92 -9.07 22.65
C LEU A 3 -39.97 -9.37 21.47
N ARG A 4 -39.30 -8.31 21.00
CA ARG A 4 -37.96 -8.42 20.39
C ARG A 4 -36.97 -8.83 21.48
N ARG A 5 -36.19 -9.89 21.27
CA ARG A 5 -35.11 -10.30 22.17
C ARG A 5 -33.77 -10.04 21.48
N GLU A 6 -33.28 -8.81 21.61
CA GLU A 6 -31.90 -8.47 21.27
C GLU A 6 -30.98 -8.90 22.42
N ALA A 7 -29.94 -9.66 22.09
CA ALA A 7 -28.86 -9.98 23.02
C ALA A 7 -27.98 -8.74 23.21
N ARG A 8 -28.15 -8.06 24.34
CA ARG A 8 -27.20 -7.06 24.83
C ARG A 8 -25.97 -7.78 25.38
N VAL A 9 -24.83 -7.59 24.74
CA VAL A 9 -23.52 -7.86 25.35
C VAL A 9 -23.12 -6.60 26.12
N GLU A 10 -23.12 -6.67 27.45
CA GLU A 10 -22.58 -5.62 28.31
C GLU A 10 -21.06 -5.76 28.39
N CYS A 11 -20.33 -4.76 27.86
CA CYS A 11 -18.91 -4.59 28.11
C CYS A 11 -18.74 -3.66 29.33
N PRO A 12 -18.10 -4.10 30.42
CA PRO A 12 -17.83 -3.23 31.55
C PRO A 12 -16.58 -2.37 31.30
N GLY A 13 -16.74 -1.05 31.48
CA GLY A 13 -15.69 -0.18 32.01
C GLY A 13 -14.66 0.36 31.03
N LEU A 14 -15.04 1.36 30.24
CA LEU A 14 -14.11 2.41 29.80
C LEU A 14 -14.85 3.75 29.88
N ALA A 15 -14.85 4.33 31.08
CA ALA A 15 -15.24 5.72 31.27
C ALA A 15 -14.16 6.58 30.58
N LEU A 16 -14.43 7.00 29.35
CA LEU A 16 -13.74 8.13 28.74
C LEU A 16 -14.00 9.35 29.64
N ALA A 17 -12.94 9.83 30.30
CA ALA A 17 -12.98 11.12 30.95
C ALA A 17 -13.44 12.16 29.91
N ALA A 18 -14.48 12.92 30.24
CA ALA A 18 -14.86 14.07 29.45
C ALA A 18 -13.69 15.07 29.50
N ASP A 19 -12.98 15.17 28.38
CA ASP A 19 -11.88 16.11 28.22
C ASP A 19 -12.48 17.54 28.23
N ALA A 20 -12.31 18.24 29.34
CA ALA A 20 -12.89 19.58 29.56
C ALA A 20 -12.43 20.60 28.49
N ASP A 21 -11.32 20.30 27.79
CA ASP A 21 -10.76 21.15 26.75
C ASP A 21 -11.55 21.10 25.43
N ALA A 22 -12.23 19.99 25.12
CA ALA A 22 -13.04 19.86 23.90
C ALA A 22 -14.30 20.75 23.96
N ALA A 23 -14.93 20.85 25.14
CA ALA A 23 -16.06 21.74 25.37
C ALA A 23 -15.64 23.22 25.29
N GLY A 24 -14.45 23.55 25.80
CA GLY A 24 -13.87 24.89 25.69
C GLY A 24 -13.53 25.30 24.25
N PHE A 25 -13.10 24.35 23.42
CA PHE A 25 -12.81 24.58 22.00
C PHE A 25 -14.07 24.97 21.21
N LEU A 26 -15.14 24.20 21.35
CA LEU A 26 -16.42 24.48 20.67
C LEU A 26 -17.03 25.80 21.14
N HIS A 27 -16.92 26.12 22.44
CA HIS A 27 -17.38 27.41 22.97
C HIS A 27 -16.57 28.60 22.42
N ARG A 28 -15.23 28.49 22.34
CA ARG A 28 -14.36 29.54 21.78
C ARG A 28 -14.55 29.73 20.27
N GLN A 29 -14.77 28.65 19.52
CA GLN A 29 -15.08 28.76 18.09
C GLN A 29 -16.42 29.44 17.85
N ARG A 30 -17.44 29.13 18.68
CA ARG A 30 -18.75 29.78 18.61
C ARG A 30 -18.70 31.26 18.98
N GLN A 31 -17.89 31.66 19.95
CA GLN A 31 -17.69 33.07 20.32
C GLN A 31 -16.90 33.87 19.26
N ARG A 32 -15.95 33.25 18.55
CA ARG A 32 -15.20 33.90 17.46
C ARG A 32 -16.04 34.08 16.20
N ALA A 33 -16.88 33.11 15.84
CA ALA A 33 -17.77 33.19 14.68
C ALA A 33 -18.82 34.32 14.78
N VAL A 34 -19.15 34.78 15.99
CA VAL A 34 -20.13 35.85 16.22
C VAL A 34 -19.57 37.25 15.94
N ARG A 35 -18.26 37.44 15.73
CA ARG A 35 -17.66 38.78 15.56
C ARG A 35 -16.77 39.04 14.35
N GLY A 36 -16.69 38.12 13.39
CA GLY A 36 -15.97 38.37 12.13
C GLY A 36 -15.51 37.07 11.51
N GLY A 37 -15.54 36.99 10.18
CA GLY A 37 -15.23 35.80 9.41
C GLY A 37 -13.90 35.14 9.80
N VAL A 38 -13.85 33.82 9.76
CA VAL A 38 -12.62 33.05 9.94
C VAL A 38 -11.86 33.09 8.61
N GLU A 39 -10.78 33.86 8.55
CA GLU A 39 -9.88 33.89 7.41
C GLU A 39 -9.06 32.59 7.35
N VAL A 40 -8.83 32.05 6.15
CA VAL A 40 -8.09 30.78 5.93
C VAL A 40 -6.68 30.84 6.52
N ALA A 41 -6.08 32.03 6.58
CA ALA A 41 -4.78 32.28 7.20
C ALA A 41 -4.76 31.98 8.71
N ASP A 42 -5.90 32.11 9.41
CA ASP A 42 -5.99 31.85 10.85
C ASP A 42 -6.06 30.35 11.17
N ILE A 43 -6.60 29.53 10.25
CA ILE A 43 -6.60 28.08 10.37
C ILE A 43 -5.18 27.52 10.15
N ALA A 44 -4.48 28.02 9.13
CA ALA A 44 -3.10 27.63 8.86
C ALA A 44 -2.17 27.95 10.05
N ARG A 45 -2.30 29.15 10.63
CA ARG A 45 -1.52 29.57 11.81
C ARG A 45 -1.83 28.72 13.05
N ASP A 46 -3.07 28.27 13.23
CA ASP A 46 -3.47 27.40 14.34
C ASP A 46 -2.87 25.99 14.19
N ILE A 47 -2.83 25.44 12.97
CA ILE A 47 -2.21 24.13 12.69
C ILE A 47 -0.70 24.19 12.95
N GLU A 48 -0.02 25.23 12.49
CA GLU A 48 1.43 25.41 12.73
C GLU A 48 1.75 25.54 14.22
N GLN A 49 0.97 26.31 14.98
CA GLN A 49 1.18 26.46 16.42
C GLN A 49 0.92 25.17 17.20
N ARG A 50 0.00 24.31 16.75
CA ARG A 50 -0.23 22.98 17.35
C ARG A 50 0.94 22.03 17.09
N ALA A 51 1.51 22.06 15.89
CA ALA A 51 2.69 21.27 15.56
C ALA A 51 3.90 21.66 16.44
N LEU A 52 4.07 22.96 16.75
CA LEU A 52 5.13 23.45 17.63
C LEU A 52 4.90 23.11 19.11
N ARG A 53 3.65 23.15 19.59
CA ARG A 53 3.31 22.76 20.97
C ARG A 53 3.46 21.25 21.22
N GLY A 54 3.29 20.42 20.18
CA GLY A 54 3.53 18.97 20.24
C GLY A 54 5.01 18.58 20.38
N GLN A 55 5.95 19.49 20.13
CA GLN A 55 7.39 19.21 20.20
C GLN A 55 8.01 19.39 21.60
N HIS A 56 7.25 19.89 22.59
CA HIS A 56 7.76 20.16 23.94
C HIS A 56 7.16 19.29 25.07
N ALA A 57 6.44 18.21 24.75
CA ALA A 57 5.95 17.26 25.75
C ALA A 57 6.68 15.90 25.66
N GLY A 58 7.64 15.67 26.57
CA GLY A 58 7.91 14.32 27.08
C GLY A 58 9.19 13.61 26.62
N SER A 59 10.35 14.16 26.95
CA SER A 59 11.52 13.33 27.26
C SER A 59 11.33 12.70 28.65
N SER A 60 11.09 11.38 28.71
CA SER A 60 11.40 10.59 29.90
C SER A 60 11.72 9.15 29.48
N GLY A 61 12.90 8.70 29.91
CA GLY A 61 13.55 7.51 29.37
C GLY A 61 12.87 6.20 29.76
N SER A 62 12.72 5.31 28.78
CA SER A 62 12.63 3.87 29.02
C SER A 62 13.94 3.22 28.60
N ARG A 63 14.64 2.64 29.57
CA ARG A 63 15.82 1.80 29.34
C ARG A 63 15.34 0.48 28.72
N VAL A 64 15.79 0.21 27.50
CA VAL A 64 15.68 -1.12 26.88
C VAL A 64 16.68 -2.05 27.59
N PRO A 65 16.27 -3.17 28.20
CA PRO A 65 17.21 -4.15 28.72
C PRO A 65 17.86 -4.92 27.57
N THR A 66 19.18 -4.82 27.48
CA THR A 66 20.06 -5.58 26.59
C THR A 66 19.99 -7.06 26.95
N ILE A 67 19.44 -7.89 26.06
CA ILE A 67 19.60 -9.36 26.14
C ILE A 67 21.03 -9.68 25.69
N ALA A 68 21.96 -9.70 26.64
CA ALA A 68 23.30 -10.21 26.44
C ALA A 68 23.79 -10.83 27.75
N SER A 69 23.40 -12.09 28.01
CA SER A 69 24.08 -13.01 28.95
C SER A 69 23.31 -14.32 29.11
N HIS A 70 23.23 -15.13 28.05
CA HIS A 70 22.88 -16.55 28.17
C HIS A 70 24.00 -17.41 27.58
N PRO A 71 24.73 -18.21 28.38
CA PRO A 71 25.93 -18.94 27.94
C PRO A 71 25.62 -20.22 27.13
N CYS A 72 24.45 -20.33 26.49
CA CYS A 72 23.99 -21.56 25.83
C CYS A 72 24.12 -21.53 24.28
N VAL A 73 24.32 -20.36 23.67
CA VAL A 73 24.29 -20.23 22.19
C VAL A 73 25.68 -20.39 21.54
N ALA A 74 26.77 -20.34 22.32
CA ALA A 74 28.14 -20.45 21.80
C ALA A 74 28.60 -21.90 21.52
N GLN A 75 27.83 -22.93 21.92
CA GLN A 75 28.28 -24.33 21.84
C GLN A 75 27.63 -25.17 20.72
N ARG A 76 26.81 -24.55 19.85
CA ARG A 76 26.16 -25.23 18.71
C ARG A 76 26.70 -24.86 17.34
N LEU A 77 27.84 -24.16 17.27
CA LEU A 77 28.51 -23.70 16.04
C LEU A 77 29.86 -24.38 15.73
N GLN A 78 30.10 -25.60 16.23
CA GLN A 78 31.33 -26.36 15.92
C GLN A 78 31.11 -27.75 15.29
N ARG A 79 29.87 -28.12 14.91
CA ARG A 79 29.57 -29.43 14.28
C ARG A 79 29.04 -29.37 12.84
N LEU A 80 29.40 -28.36 12.06
CA LEU A 80 29.11 -28.30 10.60
C LEU A 80 30.29 -27.80 9.75
N ARG A 81 31.53 -27.93 10.23
CA ARG A 81 32.76 -27.64 9.47
C ARG A 81 33.47 -28.91 8.93
N GLY A 82 32.71 -29.96 8.62
CA GLY A 82 33.25 -31.30 8.34
C GLY A 82 32.87 -31.96 7.02
N LEU A 83 32.28 -31.25 6.04
CA LEU A 83 31.85 -31.83 4.76
C LEU A 83 32.19 -30.91 3.57
N ARG A 84 33.48 -30.57 3.44
CA ARG A 84 34.01 -29.78 2.30
C ARG A 84 34.90 -30.57 1.34
N HIS A 85 35.03 -31.88 1.49
CA HIS A 85 35.88 -32.69 0.62
C HIS A 85 35.22 -34.02 0.28
N ALA A 86 34.27 -33.99 -0.66
CA ALA A 86 33.99 -35.10 -1.57
C ALA A 86 33.00 -34.62 -2.64
N LEU A 87 33.27 -34.99 -3.89
CA LEU A 87 32.56 -34.63 -5.14
C LEU A 87 32.95 -33.28 -5.76
N GLY A 88 34.18 -33.23 -6.27
CA GLY A 88 34.43 -32.56 -7.54
C GLY A 88 33.94 -33.44 -8.68
N CYS A 89 32.93 -32.97 -9.43
CA CYS A 89 32.61 -33.45 -10.77
C CYS A 89 32.18 -32.26 -11.63
N ALA A 90 33.01 -31.98 -12.63
CA ALA A 90 32.73 -31.31 -13.90
C ALA A 90 31.73 -30.14 -13.91
N PHE A 91 32.28 -28.93 -13.91
CA PHE A 91 31.59 -27.72 -14.36
C PHE A 91 31.33 -27.83 -15.87
N HIS A 92 30.20 -28.43 -16.22
CA HIS A 92 29.68 -28.43 -17.58
C HIS A 92 29.14 -27.02 -17.86
N LEU A 93 29.87 -26.21 -18.63
CA LEU A 93 29.37 -24.98 -19.24
C LEU A 93 28.44 -25.35 -20.42
N GLY A 94 27.39 -26.10 -20.13
CA GLY A 94 26.20 -26.16 -20.96
C GLY A 94 25.30 -25.03 -20.50
N GLY A 95 24.93 -24.12 -21.41
CA GLY A 95 23.94 -23.09 -21.13
C GLY A 95 22.68 -23.74 -20.58
N SER A 96 22.49 -23.67 -19.26
CA SER A 96 21.30 -24.19 -18.61
C SER A 96 20.19 -23.20 -18.93
N GLN A 97 19.40 -23.50 -19.97
CA GLN A 97 18.03 -23.01 -20.00
C GLN A 97 17.34 -23.63 -18.78
N MET A 98 17.29 -22.88 -17.67
CA MET A 98 16.43 -23.27 -16.56
C MET A 98 15.02 -23.40 -17.13
N THR A 99 14.41 -24.57 -16.94
CA THR A 99 12.99 -24.76 -17.19
C THR A 99 12.23 -23.69 -16.42
N GLU A 100 11.39 -22.92 -17.10
CA GLU A 100 10.59 -21.84 -16.51
C GLU A 100 9.86 -22.35 -15.27
N SER A 101 9.99 -21.65 -14.14
CA SER A 101 9.37 -22.09 -12.90
C SER A 101 7.84 -22.01 -13.01
N ASP A 102 7.13 -22.86 -12.27
CA ASP A 102 5.67 -22.81 -12.22
C ASP A 102 5.15 -21.45 -11.77
N MET A 103 5.87 -20.78 -10.85
CA MET A 103 5.52 -19.44 -10.38
C MET A 103 5.71 -18.38 -11.45
N TYR A 104 6.77 -18.49 -12.26
CA TYR A 104 6.97 -17.58 -13.38
C TYR A 104 5.83 -17.75 -14.41
N ARG A 105 5.46 -18.99 -14.77
CA ARG A 105 4.36 -19.27 -15.70
C ARG A 105 3.02 -18.73 -15.19
N LYS A 106 2.67 -19.05 -13.94
CA LYS A 106 1.45 -18.53 -13.28
C LYS A 106 1.45 -17.00 -13.19
N GLY A 107 2.62 -16.43 -12.92
CA GLY A 107 2.83 -14.98 -12.91
C GLY A 107 2.62 -14.33 -14.27
N SER A 108 3.08 -14.97 -15.35
CA SER A 108 2.81 -14.54 -16.73
C SER A 108 1.32 -14.51 -17.04
N GLU A 109 0.57 -15.51 -16.60
CA GLU A 109 -0.88 -15.61 -16.81
C GLU A 109 -1.64 -14.52 -16.04
N ILE A 110 -1.37 -14.38 -14.73
CA ILE A 110 -2.00 -13.37 -13.89
C ILE A 110 -1.68 -11.95 -14.40
N ARG A 111 -0.42 -11.70 -14.78
CA ARG A 111 -0.02 -10.39 -15.32
C ARG A 111 -0.78 -10.04 -16.60
N ARG A 112 -0.97 -11.00 -17.50
CA ARG A 112 -1.77 -10.82 -18.73
C ARG A 112 -3.24 -10.59 -18.41
N GLN A 113 -3.80 -11.31 -17.44
CA GLN A 113 -5.18 -11.08 -16.98
C GLN A 113 -5.37 -9.64 -16.47
N LEU A 114 -4.47 -9.18 -15.59
CA LEU A 114 -4.56 -7.86 -14.95
C LEU A 114 -4.30 -6.69 -15.92
N MET A 115 -3.32 -6.82 -16.81
CA MET A 115 -2.85 -5.71 -17.65
C MET A 115 -3.36 -5.76 -19.09
N GLY A 116 -3.70 -6.95 -19.59
CA GLY A 116 -3.99 -7.21 -21.00
C GLY A 116 -2.74 -7.41 -21.84
N ASP A 117 -2.85 -8.25 -22.87
CA ASP A 117 -1.70 -8.67 -23.70
C ASP A 117 -1.01 -7.48 -24.39
N SER A 118 -1.78 -6.52 -24.91
CA SER A 118 -1.24 -5.35 -25.59
C SER A 118 -0.36 -4.50 -24.66
N GLN A 119 -0.79 -4.26 -23.42
CA GLN A 119 -0.03 -3.47 -22.45
C GLN A 119 1.20 -4.24 -21.95
N VAL A 120 1.09 -5.55 -21.71
CA VAL A 120 2.24 -6.39 -21.35
C VAL A 120 3.30 -6.33 -22.45
N GLN A 121 2.89 -6.43 -23.72
CA GLN A 121 3.80 -6.35 -24.85
C GLN A 121 4.44 -4.96 -24.99
N LYS A 122 3.66 -3.88 -24.83
CA LYS A 122 4.19 -2.51 -24.82
C LYS A 122 5.23 -2.31 -23.72
N MET A 123 4.99 -2.80 -22.50
CA MET A 123 5.96 -2.70 -21.41
C MET A 123 7.21 -3.53 -21.68
N ALA A 124 7.06 -4.73 -22.26
CA ALA A 124 8.19 -5.58 -22.63
C ALA A 124 9.08 -4.91 -23.69
N ALA A 125 8.48 -4.19 -24.64
CA ALA A 125 9.19 -3.48 -25.71
C ALA A 125 9.67 -2.07 -25.33
N SER A 126 9.39 -1.59 -24.12
CA SER A 126 9.81 -0.27 -23.64
C SER A 126 10.49 -0.36 -22.29
N VAL A 127 9.74 -0.51 -21.19
CA VAL A 127 10.29 -0.48 -19.82
C VAL A 127 11.27 -1.63 -19.55
N TYR A 128 11.08 -2.79 -20.17
CA TYR A 128 11.89 -4.00 -19.92
C TYR A 128 12.74 -4.44 -21.12
N ASP A 129 13.05 -3.53 -22.05
CA ASP A 129 13.92 -3.81 -23.21
C ASP A 129 15.42 -3.89 -22.82
N ASP A 130 15.80 -3.23 -21.74
CA ASP A 130 17.14 -3.24 -21.16
C ASP A 130 17.44 -4.51 -20.31
N PRO A 131 18.66 -5.08 -20.36
CA PRO A 131 19.01 -6.28 -19.60
C PRO A 131 18.85 -6.17 -18.07
N MET A 132 19.08 -4.99 -17.46
CA MET A 132 18.84 -4.78 -16.03
C MET A 132 17.34 -4.82 -15.74
N MET A 133 16.56 -4.10 -16.53
CA MET A 133 15.12 -4.03 -16.35
C MET A 133 14.43 -5.35 -16.67
N LYS A 134 14.93 -6.14 -17.62
CA LYS A 134 14.43 -7.49 -17.89
C LYS A 134 14.54 -8.38 -16.66
N LYS A 135 15.68 -8.37 -15.95
CA LYS A 135 15.85 -9.16 -14.71
C LYS A 135 14.87 -8.72 -13.63
N PHE A 136 14.63 -7.43 -13.49
CA PHE A 136 13.60 -6.91 -12.58
C PHE A 136 12.20 -7.37 -12.99
N GLY A 137 11.87 -7.31 -14.29
CA GLY A 137 10.60 -7.80 -14.82
C GLY A 137 10.39 -9.30 -14.60
N ASP A 138 11.45 -10.09 -14.74
CA ASP A 138 11.45 -11.53 -14.46
C ASP A 138 11.21 -11.81 -12.96
N TYR A 139 11.91 -11.08 -12.07
CA TYR A 139 11.66 -11.14 -10.64
C TYR A 139 10.22 -10.74 -10.28
N ALA A 140 9.71 -9.62 -10.80
CA ALA A 140 8.36 -9.16 -10.51
C ALA A 140 7.31 -10.17 -11.00
N ARG A 141 7.52 -10.76 -12.18
CA ARG A 141 6.64 -11.80 -12.72
C ARG A 141 6.57 -13.01 -11.79
N GLU A 142 7.70 -13.52 -11.34
CA GLU A 142 7.73 -14.71 -10.50
C GLU A 142 7.29 -14.42 -9.05
N ALA A 143 7.88 -13.42 -8.41
CA ALA A 143 7.65 -13.16 -7.00
C ALA A 143 6.36 -12.41 -6.73
N VAL A 144 6.05 -11.38 -7.52
CA VAL A 144 4.85 -10.57 -7.28
C VAL A 144 3.64 -11.26 -7.90
N PHE A 145 3.62 -11.44 -9.22
CA PHE A 145 2.44 -12.02 -9.88
C PHE A 145 2.29 -13.52 -9.59
N GLY A 146 3.39 -14.28 -9.65
CA GLY A 146 3.41 -15.72 -9.42
C GLY A 146 3.15 -16.10 -7.97
N MET A 147 3.92 -15.55 -7.02
CA MET A 147 3.79 -15.94 -5.61
C MET A 147 2.77 -15.11 -4.82
N LEU A 148 2.75 -13.77 -4.94
CA LEU A 148 1.92 -12.91 -4.08
C LEU A 148 0.46 -12.81 -4.57
N TRP A 149 0.26 -12.44 -5.84
CA TRP A 149 -1.09 -12.22 -6.41
C TRP A 149 -1.89 -13.51 -6.54
N SER A 150 -1.20 -14.65 -6.64
CA SER A 150 -1.83 -15.94 -6.84
C SER A 150 -2.30 -16.64 -5.56
N ARG A 151 -2.10 -15.99 -4.40
CA ARG A 151 -2.50 -16.52 -3.09
C ARG A 151 -4.03 -16.56 -2.95
N PRO A 152 -4.58 -17.58 -2.27
CA PRO A 152 -6.01 -17.61 -1.95
C PRO A 152 -6.35 -16.54 -0.90
N GLY A 153 -7.65 -16.29 -0.71
CA GLY A 153 -8.21 -15.46 0.36
C GLY A 153 -8.67 -14.06 -0.07
N LEU A 154 -8.07 -13.47 -1.10
CA LEU A 154 -8.55 -12.23 -1.73
C LEU A 154 -8.60 -12.40 -3.24
N ASP A 155 -9.70 -11.96 -3.84
CA ASP A 155 -9.85 -11.93 -5.30
C ASP A 155 -8.95 -10.86 -5.95
N LEU A 156 -8.77 -10.96 -7.27
CA LEU A 156 -7.94 -10.02 -8.02
C LEU A 156 -8.52 -8.60 -8.05
N LYS A 157 -9.86 -8.46 -8.02
CA LYS A 157 -10.54 -7.16 -8.00
C LYS A 157 -10.17 -6.38 -6.74
N THR A 158 -10.27 -7.00 -5.58
CA THR A 158 -9.92 -6.41 -4.29
C THR A 158 -8.44 -6.12 -4.19
N ARG A 159 -7.57 -7.01 -4.67
CA ARG A 159 -6.11 -6.78 -4.68
C ARG A 159 -5.72 -5.55 -5.52
N ALA A 160 -6.35 -5.37 -6.68
CA ALA A 160 -6.13 -4.18 -7.50
C ALA A 160 -6.52 -2.89 -6.77
N LEU A 161 -7.63 -2.88 -6.05
CA LEU A 161 -8.02 -1.72 -5.22
C LEU A 161 -7.00 -1.44 -4.12
N ILE A 162 -6.49 -2.48 -3.45
CA ILE A 162 -5.46 -2.32 -2.41
C ILE A 162 -4.21 -1.64 -2.98
N CYS A 163 -3.78 -2.02 -4.18
CA CYS A 163 -2.66 -1.38 -4.86
C CYS A 163 -2.95 0.11 -5.14
N VAL A 164 -4.13 0.43 -5.70
CA VAL A 164 -4.56 1.82 -5.95
C VAL A 164 -4.50 2.66 -4.67
N ILE A 165 -5.03 2.14 -3.55
CA ILE A 165 -5.02 2.84 -2.26
C ILE A 165 -3.59 3.01 -1.73
N SER A 166 -2.77 1.97 -1.83
CA SER A 166 -1.36 1.98 -1.40
C SER A 166 -0.55 3.03 -2.16
N ASP A 167 -0.70 3.09 -3.48
CA ASP A 167 0.05 4.03 -4.31
C ASP A 167 -0.40 5.47 -4.07
N ALA A 168 -1.70 5.69 -3.90
CA ALA A 168 -2.24 6.99 -3.54
C ALA A 168 -1.68 7.47 -2.19
N ALA A 169 -1.63 6.59 -1.19
CA ALA A 169 -1.12 6.91 0.13
C ALA A 169 0.40 7.16 0.15
N THR A 170 1.16 6.42 -0.67
CA THR A 170 2.62 6.54 -0.78
C THR A 170 3.09 7.57 -1.81
N ARG A 171 2.15 8.18 -2.56
CA ARG A 171 2.41 9.16 -3.63
C ARG A 171 3.19 8.59 -4.81
N ALA A 172 3.00 7.30 -5.10
CA ALA A 172 3.63 6.59 -6.21
C ALA A 172 2.80 6.75 -7.51
N TRP A 173 2.72 7.97 -8.04
CA TRP A 173 1.82 8.30 -9.16
C TRP A 173 2.01 7.46 -10.43
N PRO A 174 3.24 7.11 -10.86
CA PRO A 174 3.44 6.23 -12.01
C PRO A 174 2.87 4.82 -11.78
N GLU A 175 2.99 4.28 -10.57
CA GLU A 175 2.42 2.98 -10.19
C GLU A 175 0.89 3.06 -10.06
N LEU A 176 0.38 4.16 -9.50
CA LEU A 176 -1.05 4.43 -9.41
C LEU A 176 -1.69 4.36 -10.81
N ALA A 177 -1.05 4.94 -11.83
CA ALA A 177 -1.55 4.88 -13.20
C ALA A 177 -1.66 3.46 -13.74
N ILE A 178 -0.68 2.60 -13.42
CA ILE A 178 -0.69 1.17 -13.77
C ILE A 178 -1.82 0.45 -13.05
N HIS A 179 -1.94 0.62 -11.73
CA HIS A 179 -2.91 -0.09 -10.91
C HIS A 179 -4.36 0.38 -11.13
N LEU A 180 -4.59 1.63 -11.54
CA LEU A 180 -5.91 2.08 -11.99
C LEU A 180 -6.37 1.34 -13.24
N ARG A 181 -5.48 1.14 -14.22
CA ARG A 181 -5.78 0.34 -15.42
C ARG A 181 -6.09 -1.12 -15.06
N MET A 182 -5.31 -1.70 -14.13
CA MET A 182 -5.58 -3.04 -13.61
C MET A 182 -6.94 -3.11 -12.91
N ALA A 183 -7.26 -2.15 -12.05
CA ALA A 183 -8.53 -2.11 -11.33
C ALA A 183 -9.73 -2.01 -12.27
N ARG A 184 -9.65 -1.17 -13.31
CA ARG A 184 -10.69 -1.07 -14.34
C ARG A 184 -10.89 -2.39 -15.08
N ARG A 185 -9.82 -3.11 -15.44
CA ARG A 185 -9.91 -4.44 -16.08
C ARG A 185 -10.50 -5.51 -15.17
N GLN A 186 -10.33 -5.37 -13.85
CA GLN A 186 -10.95 -6.23 -12.87
C GLN A 186 -12.40 -5.84 -12.51
N GLY A 187 -12.98 -4.85 -13.21
CA GLY A 187 -14.39 -4.51 -13.10
C GLY A 187 -14.73 -3.49 -12.01
N TRP A 188 -13.76 -2.72 -11.52
CA TRP A 188 -14.06 -1.47 -10.79
C TRP A 188 -14.48 -0.38 -11.75
N THR A 189 -15.50 0.42 -11.46
CA THR A 189 -15.88 1.57 -12.30
C THR A 189 -15.03 2.82 -12.00
N GLU A 190 -15.09 3.82 -12.88
CA GLU A 190 -14.40 5.10 -12.64
C GLU A 190 -14.99 5.81 -11.42
N GLU A 191 -16.30 5.70 -11.21
CA GLU A 191 -17.03 6.24 -10.06
C GLU A 191 -16.61 5.54 -8.77
N GLU A 192 -16.57 4.20 -8.74
CA GLU A 192 -16.16 3.45 -7.55
C GLU A 192 -14.71 3.78 -7.14
N LEU A 193 -13.81 3.90 -8.13
CA LEU A 193 -12.41 4.29 -7.89
C LEU A 193 -12.31 5.76 -7.44
N GLY A 194 -13.11 6.65 -8.03
CA GLY A 194 -13.19 8.05 -7.63
C GLY A 194 -13.65 8.22 -6.19
N GLU A 195 -14.67 7.49 -5.77
CA GLU A 195 -15.14 7.47 -4.37
C GLU A 195 -14.08 6.91 -3.42
N GLY A 196 -13.40 5.82 -3.80
CA GLY A 196 -12.31 5.25 -3.03
C GLY A 196 -11.16 6.25 -2.80
N LEU A 197 -10.73 6.95 -3.86
CA LEU A 197 -9.69 7.98 -3.77
C LEU A 197 -10.16 9.19 -2.96
N LEU A 198 -11.39 9.66 -3.16
CA LEU A 198 -11.95 10.78 -2.40
C LEU A 198 -12.02 10.47 -0.91
N HIS A 199 -12.39 9.24 -0.54
CA HIS A 199 -12.44 8.79 0.85
C HIS A 199 -11.08 8.89 1.55
N LEU A 200 -9.97 8.74 0.81
CA LEU A 200 -8.62 8.89 1.36
C LEU A 200 -8.31 10.33 1.82
N ALA A 201 -9.11 11.33 1.45
CA ALA A 201 -8.84 12.72 1.80
C ALA A 201 -8.79 12.94 3.32
N GLY A 202 -9.58 12.18 4.07
CA GLY A 202 -9.57 12.19 5.53
C GLY A 202 -8.34 11.55 6.17
N TYR A 203 -7.58 10.73 5.43
CA TYR A 203 -6.47 9.94 5.96
C TYR A 203 -5.10 10.43 5.47
N ILE A 204 -4.98 10.81 4.20
CA ILE A 204 -3.71 11.20 3.58
C ILE A 204 -3.64 12.69 3.21
N GLY A 205 -4.73 13.42 3.47
CA GLY A 205 -4.85 14.86 3.22
C GLY A 205 -5.26 15.19 1.77
N LEU A 206 -6.00 16.30 1.64
CA LEU A 206 -6.54 16.78 0.36
C LEU A 206 -5.49 16.96 -0.76
N PRO A 207 -4.27 17.48 -0.51
CA PRO A 207 -3.29 17.65 -1.59
C PRO A 207 -2.87 16.32 -2.23
N SER A 208 -2.71 15.25 -1.45
CA SER A 208 -2.29 13.95 -2.00
C SER A 208 -3.42 13.29 -2.78
N VAL A 209 -4.66 13.40 -2.29
CA VAL A 209 -5.84 12.93 -3.03
C VAL A 209 -6.06 13.73 -4.30
N ARG A 210 -5.84 15.05 -4.29
CA ARG A 210 -5.94 15.88 -5.50
C ARG A 210 -5.03 15.34 -6.61
N GLU A 211 -3.77 15.05 -6.30
CA GLU A 211 -2.84 14.49 -7.29
C GLU A 211 -3.28 13.09 -7.75
N ALA A 212 -3.71 12.22 -6.84
CA ALA A 212 -4.26 10.91 -7.21
C ALA A 212 -5.46 11.01 -8.15
N MET A 213 -6.37 11.95 -7.91
CA MET A 213 -7.54 12.21 -8.76
C MET A 213 -7.16 12.79 -10.12
N LEU A 214 -6.10 13.61 -10.21
CA LEU A 214 -5.56 14.08 -11.49
C LEU A 214 -4.99 12.92 -12.31
N THR A 215 -4.18 12.06 -11.69
CA THR A 215 -3.69 10.83 -12.33
C THR A 215 -4.85 9.95 -12.80
N ALA A 216 -5.87 9.74 -11.98
CA ALA A 216 -7.04 8.96 -12.37
C ALA A 216 -7.78 9.55 -13.58
N LYS A 217 -8.01 10.87 -13.57
CA LYS A 217 -8.63 11.59 -14.69
C LYS A 217 -7.85 11.37 -16.00
N GLU A 218 -6.52 11.47 -15.97
CA GLU A 218 -5.67 11.29 -17.14
C GLU A 218 -5.74 9.84 -17.65
N VAL A 219 -5.53 8.87 -16.77
CA VAL A 219 -5.59 7.44 -17.12
C VAL A 219 -6.93 7.06 -17.71
N PHE A 220 -8.05 7.48 -17.11
CA PHE A 220 -9.36 7.14 -17.62
C PHE A 220 -9.64 7.79 -18.98
N ALA A 221 -9.16 9.02 -19.20
CA ALA A 221 -9.26 9.66 -20.50
C ALA A 221 -8.44 8.92 -21.58
N GLU A 222 -7.24 8.44 -21.25
CA GLU A 222 -6.43 7.61 -22.16
C GLU A 222 -7.12 6.28 -22.47
N MET A 223 -7.64 5.59 -21.45
CA MET A 223 -8.33 4.31 -21.63
C MET A 223 -9.56 4.41 -22.53
N ARG A 224 -10.34 5.51 -22.43
CA ARG A 224 -11.48 5.74 -23.33
C ARG A 224 -11.02 5.89 -24.78
N LYS A 225 -9.96 6.68 -25.03
CA LYS A 225 -9.38 6.83 -26.38
C LYS A 225 -8.85 5.51 -26.94
N GLU A 226 -8.23 4.69 -26.10
CA GLU A 226 -7.74 3.36 -26.49
C GLU A 226 -8.89 2.41 -26.84
N GLY A 227 -10.02 2.48 -26.13
CA GLY A 227 -11.22 1.68 -26.40
C GLY A 227 -12.04 2.14 -27.61
N GLU A 228 -11.98 3.43 -27.96
CA GLU A 228 -12.60 3.99 -29.18
C GLU A 228 -11.79 3.67 -30.46
N GLY A 229 -10.52 3.27 -30.32
CA GLY A 229 -9.62 2.94 -31.43
C GLY A 229 -9.33 1.44 -31.62
N ALA A 230 -10.00 0.56 -30.88
CA ALA A 230 -9.87 -0.90 -30.94
C ALA A 230 -11.11 -1.55 -31.55
#